data_AF-A0A520YG77-F1
#
_entry.id   AF-A0A520YG77-F1
#
_cell.length_a   1.000
_cell.length_b   1.000
_cell.length_c   1.000
_cell.angle_alpha   90.00
_cell.angle_beta   90.00
_cell.angle_gamma   90.00
#
_symmetry.space_group_name_H-M   'P 1'
#
loop_
_entity.id
_entity.type
_entity.pdbx_description
1 polymer ?
#
loop_
_entity_poly.entity_id
_entity_poly.type
_entity_poly.pdbx_seq_one_letter_code
_entity_poly.pdbx_strand_id
1 'polypeptide(L)'
;MRRPLSPPPMTGPRYDQFIQSQKVRVIDENGDNLGVMFTREAMEQAADVGLNLVEISPNADPPVAKFLDIGRHKYEAQKKANAKRKAQKTQEIKEIKMRPNIDDHDYQTKMKKVVQFIENGDKVKLTIRFRGREMAHNQLGMAVLERVEEDTAEIAKVEQRPRMEGRQMLMVVAPK
;
A
#
# COMPACT_ATOMS: atom_id res chain seq x y z
N MET A 1 -22.98 24.39 21.30
CA MET A 1 -22.52 24.99 20.02
C MET A 1 -21.94 23.89 19.14
N ARG A 2 -22.50 23.64 17.94
CA ARG A 2 -21.93 22.68 16.98
C ARG A 2 -20.71 23.33 16.31
N ARG A 3 -19.54 22.71 16.44
CA ARG A 3 -18.33 23.11 15.73
C ARG A 3 -18.63 23.15 14.23
N PRO A 4 -18.33 24.25 13.51
CA PRO A 4 -18.54 24.29 12.07
C PRO A 4 -17.70 23.18 11.43
N LEU A 5 -18.34 22.36 10.60
CA LEU A 5 -17.70 21.30 9.84
C LEU A 5 -16.67 21.97 8.91
N SER A 6 -15.38 21.79 9.18
CA SER A 6 -14.34 22.28 8.27
C SER A 6 -14.59 21.68 6.88
N PRO A 7 -14.48 22.47 5.79
CA PRO A 7 -14.60 21.93 4.45
C PRO A 7 -13.57 20.80 4.29
N PRO A 8 -13.92 19.71 3.60
CA PRO A 8 -13.00 18.61 3.38
C PRO A 8 -11.71 19.17 2.76
N PRO A 9 -10.53 18.72 3.20
CA PRO A 9 -9.27 19.19 2.62
C PRO A 9 -9.31 18.92 1.12
N MET A 10 -9.11 19.98 0.31
CA MET A 10 -9.05 19.85 -1.14
C MET A 10 -7.92 18.86 -1.46
N THR A 11 -8.32 17.64 -1.84
CA THR A 11 -7.38 16.56 -2.12
C THR A 11 -6.94 16.73 -3.56
N GLY A 12 -5.93 17.58 -3.79
CA GLY A 12 -5.39 17.88 -5.11
C GLY A 12 -4.63 19.20 -5.17
N PRO A 13 -3.93 19.48 -6.28
CA PRO A 13 -3.28 20.76 -6.50
C PRO A 13 -4.32 21.90 -6.48
N ARG A 14 -3.92 23.06 -5.93
CA ARG A 14 -4.74 24.28 -5.98
C ARG A 14 -4.78 24.79 -7.41
N TYR A 15 -5.86 25.46 -7.77
CA TYR A 15 -6.04 25.96 -9.12
C TYR A 15 -6.82 27.27 -9.12
N ASP A 16 -6.58 28.11 -10.13
CA ASP A 16 -7.23 29.39 -10.33
C ASP A 16 -7.41 30.19 -9.03
N GLN A 17 -8.65 30.48 -8.65
CA GLN A 17 -9.01 31.27 -7.45
C GLN A 17 -8.58 30.63 -6.12
N PHE A 18 -8.22 29.35 -6.11
CA PHE A 18 -7.71 28.66 -4.93
C PHE A 18 -6.20 28.88 -4.72
N ILE A 19 -5.49 29.48 -5.68
CA ILE A 19 -4.07 29.85 -5.54
C ILE A 19 -3.97 31.09 -4.65
N GLN A 20 -3.21 30.97 -3.57
CA GLN A 20 -3.11 32.02 -2.54
C GLN A 20 -1.92 32.96 -2.75
N SER A 21 -0.93 32.57 -3.55
CA SER A 21 0.24 33.39 -3.84
C SER A 21 -0.13 34.55 -4.77
N GLN A 22 0.53 35.69 -4.59
CA GLN A 22 0.34 36.86 -5.45
C GLN A 22 1.12 36.75 -6.77
N LYS A 23 2.28 36.10 -6.72
CA LYS A 23 3.16 35.86 -7.87
C LYS A 23 3.42 34.37 -8.00
N VAL A 24 3.46 33.91 -9.24
CA VAL A 24 3.73 32.52 -9.59
C VAL A 24 4.71 32.48 -10.75
N ARG A 25 5.54 31.44 -10.76
CA ARG A 25 6.31 31.07 -11.95
C ARG A 25 5.40 30.22 -12.84
N VAL A 26 5.16 30.68 -14.07
CA VAL A 26 4.20 30.07 -14.98
C VAL A 26 4.90 29.26 -16.05
N ILE A 27 4.40 28.05 -16.25
CA ILE A 27 4.75 27.18 -17.37
C ILE A 27 3.50 27.06 -18.25
N ASP A 28 3.66 27.23 -19.56
CA ASP A 28 2.56 27.10 -20.50
C ASP A 28 2.14 25.63 -20.73
N GLU A 29 1.22 25.42 -21.65
CA GLU A 29 0.76 24.08 -22.07
C GLU A 29 1.84 23.26 -22.79
N ASN A 30 2.72 23.92 -23.54
CA ASN A 30 3.81 23.32 -24.32
C ASN A 30 5.02 22.93 -23.44
N GLY A 31 5.09 23.45 -22.21
CA GLY A 31 6.21 23.26 -21.30
C GLY A 31 7.22 24.42 -21.30
N ASP A 32 6.92 25.50 -22.00
CA ASP A 32 7.73 26.72 -22.03
C ASP A 32 7.52 27.54 -20.76
N ASN A 33 8.62 28.11 -20.27
CA ASN A 33 8.60 28.92 -19.06
C ASN A 33 8.31 30.37 -19.42
N LEU A 34 7.13 30.85 -19.05
CA LEU A 34 6.70 32.24 -19.25
C LEU A 34 7.28 33.20 -18.19
N GLY A 35 8.01 32.66 -17.21
CA GLY A 35 8.66 33.44 -16.17
C GLY A 35 7.76 33.68 -14.96
N VAL A 36 8.09 34.70 -14.17
CA VAL A 36 7.34 35.06 -12.96
C VAL A 36 6.38 36.20 -13.27
N MET A 37 5.09 35.99 -13.04
CA MET A 37 4.04 36.98 -13.26
C MET A 37 3.04 36.98 -12.11
N PHE A 38 2.09 37.93 -12.12
CA PHE A 38 1.03 37.95 -11.13
C PHE A 38 0.05 36.79 -11.38
N THR A 39 -0.44 36.18 -10.30
CA THR A 39 -1.40 35.07 -10.39
C THR A 39 -2.65 35.46 -11.17
N ARG A 40 -3.09 36.72 -11.10
CA ARG A 40 -4.23 37.22 -11.88
C ARG A 40 -3.97 37.20 -13.39
N GLU A 41 -2.84 37.75 -13.81
CA GLU A 41 -2.42 37.75 -15.22
C GLU A 41 -2.25 36.31 -15.74
N ALA A 42 -1.67 35.43 -14.92
CA ALA A 42 -1.51 34.02 -15.24
C ALA A 42 -2.85 33.29 -15.40
N MET A 43 -3.86 33.62 -14.58
CA MET A 43 -5.21 33.06 -14.70
C MET A 43 -5.91 33.55 -15.97
N GLU A 44 -5.76 34.82 -16.33
CA GLU A 44 -6.31 35.38 -17.57
C GLU A 44 -5.70 34.69 -18.80
N GLN A 45 -4.37 34.55 -18.84
CA GLN A 45 -3.68 33.85 -19.92
C GLN A 45 -4.08 32.37 -20.02
N ALA A 46 -4.27 31.69 -18.90
CA ALA A 46 -4.78 30.32 -18.88
C ALA A 46 -6.20 30.25 -19.47
N ALA A 47 -7.07 31.21 -19.12
CA ALA A 47 -8.44 31.29 -19.62
C ALA A 47 -8.50 31.57 -21.12
N ASP A 48 -7.59 32.39 -21.66
CA ASP A 48 -7.51 32.71 -23.09
C ASP A 48 -7.22 31.46 -23.96
N VAL A 49 -6.44 30.52 -23.43
CA VAL A 49 -6.16 29.22 -24.08
C VAL A 49 -7.18 28.14 -23.67
N GLY A 50 -8.21 28.48 -22.89
CA GLY A 50 -9.25 27.55 -22.44
C GLY A 50 -8.78 26.52 -21.41
N LEU A 51 -7.68 26.80 -20.71
CA LEU A 51 -7.11 25.95 -19.65
C LEU A 51 -7.27 26.60 -18.27
N ASN A 52 -6.83 25.87 -17.22
CA ASN A 52 -6.77 26.39 -15.86
C ASN A 52 -5.33 26.63 -15.44
N LEU A 53 -5.12 27.60 -14.55
CA LEU A 53 -3.85 27.78 -13.87
C LEU A 53 -3.79 26.82 -12.69
N VAL A 54 -2.95 25.78 -12.77
CA VAL A 54 -2.83 24.75 -11.73
C VAL A 54 -1.49 24.86 -11.02
N GLU A 55 -1.51 25.01 -9.70
CA GLU A 55 -0.31 25.04 -8.86
C GLU A 55 0.27 23.64 -8.70
N ILE A 56 1.41 23.36 -9.35
CA ILE A 56 2.09 22.06 -9.31
C ILE A 56 3.06 21.99 -8.12
N SER A 57 3.78 23.07 -7.84
CA SER A 57 4.79 23.11 -6.78
C SER A 57 4.55 24.30 -5.84
N PRO A 58 3.78 24.10 -4.76
CA PRO A 58 3.50 25.16 -3.78
C PRO A 58 4.71 25.50 -2.89
N ASN A 59 5.70 24.60 -2.82
CA ASN A 59 6.87 24.76 -1.94
C ASN A 59 8.03 25.54 -2.58
N ALA A 60 7.89 25.95 -3.85
CA ALA A 60 8.89 26.75 -4.54
C ALA A 60 8.69 28.25 -4.24
N ASP A 61 9.77 29.04 -4.31
CA ASP A 61 9.72 30.49 -4.21
C ASP A 61 10.19 31.15 -5.53
N PRO A 62 9.29 31.79 -6.31
CA PRO A 62 7.83 31.77 -6.18
C PRO A 62 7.21 30.41 -6.56
N PRO A 63 5.97 30.10 -6.12
CA PRO A 63 5.28 28.84 -6.45
C PRO A 63 5.18 28.61 -7.95
N VAL A 64 5.28 27.35 -8.37
CA VAL A 64 5.23 26.98 -9.79
C VAL A 64 3.82 26.56 -10.17
N ALA A 65 3.25 27.26 -11.13
CA ALA A 65 1.96 26.97 -11.73
C ALA A 65 2.11 26.61 -13.21
N LYS A 66 1.22 25.76 -13.72
CA LYS A 66 1.19 25.33 -15.11
C LYS A 66 -0.21 25.46 -15.70
N PHE A 67 -0.31 25.83 -16.97
CA PHE A 67 -1.58 25.76 -17.71
C PHE A 67 -1.94 24.29 -17.97
N LEU A 68 -3.04 23.85 -17.37
CA LEU A 68 -3.50 22.47 -17.42
C LEU A 68 -5.02 22.39 -17.35
N ASP A 69 -5.60 21.43 -18.06
CA ASP A 69 -7.00 21.03 -17.86
C ASP A 69 -7.12 20.15 -16.60
N ILE A 70 -7.82 20.66 -15.59
CA ILE A 70 -8.03 19.97 -14.31
C ILE A 70 -8.82 18.68 -14.47
N GLY A 71 -9.82 18.66 -15.35
CA GLY A 71 -10.67 17.49 -15.58
C GLY A 71 -9.84 16.34 -16.13
N ARG A 72 -9.05 16.62 -17.17
CA ARG A 72 -8.12 15.66 -17.76
C ARG A 72 -7.03 15.23 -16.77
N HIS A 73 -6.42 16.17 -16.06
CA HIS A 73 -5.35 15.88 -15.11
C HIS A 73 -5.84 15.00 -13.94
N LYS A 74 -7.03 15.28 -13.38
CA LYS A 74 -7.64 14.43 -12.34
C LYS A 74 -7.93 13.03 -12.87
N TYR A 75 -8.45 12.92 -14.09
CA TYR A 75 -8.73 11.63 -14.73
C TYR A 75 -7.45 10.81 -14.95
N GLU A 76 -6.39 11.43 -15.49
CA GLU A 76 -5.11 10.77 -15.73
C GLU A 76 -4.42 10.36 -14.41
N ALA A 77 -4.43 11.24 -13.40
CA ALA A 77 -3.92 10.94 -12.08
C ALA A 77 -4.68 9.77 -11.44
N GLN A 78 -6.00 9.75 -11.54
CA GLN A 78 -6.85 8.67 -11.04
C GLN A 78 -6.60 7.35 -11.80
N LYS A 79 -6.48 7.41 -13.13
CA LYS A 79 -6.16 6.24 -13.98
C LYS A 79 -4.80 5.66 -13.63
N LYS A 80 -3.78 6.51 -13.43
CA LYS A 80 -2.43 6.10 -13.02
C LYS A 80 -2.42 5.53 -11.60
N ALA A 81 -3.16 6.14 -10.67
CA ALA A 81 -3.31 5.62 -9.31
C ALA A 81 -4.01 4.25 -9.30
N ASN A 82 -5.07 4.09 -10.09
CA ASN A 82 -5.79 2.82 -10.24
C ASN A 82 -4.92 1.75 -10.91
N ALA A 83 -4.13 2.10 -11.93
CA ALA A 83 -3.18 1.19 -12.56
C ALA A 83 -2.11 0.73 -11.56
N LYS A 84 -1.54 1.65 -10.77
CA LYS A 84 -0.59 1.31 -9.70
C LYS A 84 -1.21 0.38 -8.65
N ARG A 85 -2.44 0.66 -8.20
CA ARG A 85 -3.16 -0.20 -7.25
C ARG A 85 -3.43 -1.60 -7.81
N LYS A 86 -3.79 -1.70 -9.09
CA LYS A 86 -4.01 -3.00 -9.76
C LYS A 86 -2.71 -3.78 -9.99
N ALA A 87 -1.61 -3.07 -10.28
CA ALA A 87 -0.30 -3.67 -10.49
C ALA A 87 0.37 -4.11 -9.18
N GLN A 88 0.02 -3.48 -8.06
CA GLN A 88 0.48 -3.90 -6.75
C GLN A 88 -0.16 -5.25 -6.40
N LYS A 89 0.63 -6.32 -6.48
CA LYS A 89 0.24 -7.65 -6.02
C LYS A 89 -0.04 -7.57 -4.52
N THR A 90 -1.31 -7.64 -4.13
CA THR A 90 -1.71 -7.69 -2.73
C THR A 90 -1.20 -9.00 -2.15
N GLN A 91 -0.25 -8.93 -1.22
CA GLN A 91 0.19 -10.10 -0.46
C GLN A 91 -0.95 -10.51 0.46
N GLU A 92 -1.59 -11.64 0.19
CA GLU A 92 -2.63 -12.17 1.07
C GLU A 92 -2.01 -13.06 2.15
N ILE A 93 -2.68 -13.16 3.30
CA ILE A 93 -2.28 -14.09 4.35
C ILE A 93 -3.14 -15.35 4.18
N LYS A 94 -2.52 -16.45 3.74
CA LYS A 94 -3.15 -17.76 3.66
C LYS A 94 -2.95 -18.51 4.98
N GLU A 95 -4.01 -19.07 5.54
CA GLU A 95 -3.93 -19.83 6.78
C GLU A 95 -3.85 -21.34 6.53
N ILE A 96 -2.83 -22.00 7.09
CA ILE A 96 -2.69 -23.46 7.08
C ILE A 96 -2.78 -23.99 8.51
N LYS A 97 -3.76 -24.86 8.73
CA LYS A 97 -3.99 -25.51 10.02
C LYS A 97 -3.32 -26.88 10.06
N MET A 98 -2.56 -27.11 11.12
CA MET A 98 -1.87 -28.36 11.43
C MET A 98 -2.24 -28.86 12.83
N ARG A 99 -1.82 -30.09 13.13
CA ARG A 99 -2.06 -30.76 14.41
C ARG A 99 -0.72 -31.06 15.09
N PRO A 100 -0.67 -31.14 16.43
CA PRO A 100 0.55 -31.49 17.14
C PRO A 100 1.08 -32.88 16.76
N ASN A 101 0.18 -33.85 16.56
CA ASN A 101 0.50 -35.22 16.13
C ASN A 101 0.14 -35.40 14.66
N ILE A 102 0.74 -34.60 13.77
CA ILE A 102 0.56 -34.73 12.32
C ILE A 102 1.35 -35.93 11.79
N ASP A 103 0.75 -36.70 10.89
CA ASP A 103 1.42 -37.78 10.17
C ASP A 103 2.34 -37.22 9.07
N ASP A 104 3.42 -37.91 8.73
CA ASP A 104 4.38 -37.46 7.71
C ASP A 104 3.73 -37.23 6.34
N HIS A 105 2.76 -38.04 5.94
CA HIS A 105 2.06 -37.87 4.65
C HIS A 105 1.18 -36.61 4.63
N ASP A 106 0.46 -36.34 5.73
CA ASP A 106 -0.35 -35.11 5.86
C ASP A 106 0.58 -33.89 5.94
N TYR A 107 1.68 -33.98 6.67
CA TYR A 107 2.70 -32.94 6.74
C TYR A 107 3.22 -32.56 5.35
N GLN A 108 3.68 -33.53 4.56
CA GLN A 108 4.17 -33.29 3.20
C GLN A 108 3.11 -32.65 2.30
N THR A 109 1.86 -33.07 2.41
CA THR A 109 0.75 -32.49 1.64
C THR A 109 0.50 -31.03 2.02
N LYS A 110 0.61 -30.69 3.31
CA LYS A 110 0.51 -29.31 3.80
C LYS A 110 1.70 -28.47 3.36
N MET A 111 2.92 -29.02 3.41
CA MET A 111 4.13 -28.34 2.98
C MET A 111 4.12 -27.97 1.50
N LYS A 112 3.62 -28.85 0.62
CA LYS A 112 3.42 -28.50 -0.79
C LYS A 112 2.55 -27.25 -0.98
N LYS A 113 1.51 -27.09 -0.15
CA LYS A 113 0.65 -25.89 -0.18
C LYS A 113 1.37 -24.67 0.40
N VAL A 114 2.15 -24.84 1.48
CA VAL A 114 2.99 -23.76 2.05
C VAL A 114 3.93 -23.22 0.97
N VAL A 115 4.69 -24.09 0.30
CA VAL A 115 5.62 -23.74 -0.77
C VAL A 115 4.87 -23.02 -1.90
N GLN A 116 3.76 -23.59 -2.39
CA GLN A 116 2.96 -22.99 -3.45
C GLN A 116 2.48 -21.57 -3.10
N PHE A 117 2.03 -21.32 -1.86
CA PHE A 117 1.61 -19.98 -1.45
C PHE A 117 2.78 -19.00 -1.36
N ILE A 118 3.93 -19.46 -0.87
CA ILE A 118 5.14 -18.64 -0.75
C ILE A 118 5.68 -18.28 -2.14
N GLU A 119 5.74 -19.22 -3.09
CA GLU A 119 6.11 -18.97 -4.48
C GLU A 119 5.13 -18.01 -5.18
N ASN A 120 3.85 -18.08 -4.81
CA ASN A 120 2.85 -17.12 -5.25
C ASN A 120 3.00 -15.75 -4.59
N GLY A 121 3.95 -15.53 -3.70
CA GLY A 121 4.19 -14.25 -3.03
C GLY A 121 3.21 -13.94 -1.89
N ASP A 122 2.46 -14.94 -1.42
CA ASP A 122 1.55 -14.82 -0.29
C ASP A 122 2.27 -15.15 1.02
N LYS A 123 1.82 -14.53 2.11
CA LYS A 123 2.26 -14.88 3.46
C LYS A 123 1.48 -16.09 3.94
N VAL A 124 2.11 -16.96 4.71
CA VAL A 124 1.46 -18.15 5.26
C VAL A 124 1.42 -18.06 6.79
N LYS A 125 0.21 -18.04 7.35
CA LYS A 125 -0.02 -18.21 8.79
C LYS A 125 -0.23 -19.68 9.10
N LEU A 126 0.71 -20.29 9.79
CA LEU A 126 0.62 -21.66 10.27
C LEU A 126 -0.02 -21.65 11.64
N THR A 127 -1.10 -22.42 11.82
CA THR A 127 -1.82 -22.52 13.09
C THR A 127 -1.89 -23.98 13.54
N ILE A 128 -1.36 -24.27 14.72
CA ILE A 128 -1.52 -25.55 15.40
C ILE A 128 -2.54 -25.40 16.52
N ARG A 129 -3.58 -26.23 16.53
CA ARG A 129 -4.60 -26.21 17.60
C ARG A 129 -4.38 -27.38 18.56
N PHE A 130 -4.35 -27.09 19.86
CA PHE A 130 -4.27 -28.09 20.92
C PHE A 130 -5.65 -28.39 21.50
N ARG A 131 -5.93 -29.67 21.80
CA ARG A 131 -7.16 -30.14 22.44
C ARG A 131 -6.90 -30.74 23.82
N GLY A 132 -7.65 -30.28 24.82
CA GLY A 132 -7.68 -30.86 26.17
C GLY A 132 -6.28 -31.00 26.78
N ARG A 133 -5.86 -32.24 27.02
CA ARG A 133 -4.57 -32.61 27.63
C ARG A 133 -3.35 -32.32 26.75
N GLU A 134 -3.54 -32.07 25.45
CA GLU A 134 -2.44 -31.73 24.53
C GLU A 134 -1.78 -30.39 24.84
N MET A 135 -2.42 -29.51 25.64
CA MET A 135 -1.83 -28.25 26.12
C MET A 135 -0.59 -28.47 27.01
N ALA A 136 -0.42 -29.67 27.57
CA ALA A 136 0.79 -30.03 28.31
C ALA A 136 1.97 -30.36 27.38
N HIS A 137 1.70 -30.65 26.10
CA HIS A 137 2.69 -31.03 25.10
C HIS A 137 2.89 -29.94 24.04
N ASN A 138 3.02 -28.68 24.47
CA ASN A 138 3.29 -27.56 23.57
C ASN A 138 4.59 -27.75 22.76
N GLN A 139 5.55 -28.52 23.30
CA GLN A 139 6.80 -28.89 22.64
C GLN A 139 6.58 -29.62 21.30
N LEU A 140 5.52 -30.44 21.18
CA LEU A 140 5.20 -31.13 19.93
C LEU A 140 4.77 -30.15 18.84
N GLY A 141 3.96 -29.16 19.19
CA GLY A 141 3.58 -28.10 18.25
C GLY A 141 4.77 -27.22 17.87
N MET A 142 5.66 -26.92 18.82
CA MET A 142 6.89 -26.17 18.56
C MET A 142 7.78 -26.92 17.56
N ALA A 143 8.04 -28.21 17.81
CA ALA A 143 8.88 -29.04 16.93
C ALA A 143 8.33 -29.11 15.50
N VAL A 144 7.00 -29.18 15.33
CA VAL A 144 6.39 -29.13 13.99
C VAL A 144 6.62 -27.78 13.30
N LEU A 145 6.53 -26.66 14.02
CA LEU A 145 6.77 -25.34 13.42
C LEU A 145 8.25 -25.07 13.14
N GLU A 146 9.15 -25.56 14.01
CA GLU A 146 10.60 -25.52 13.77
C GLU A 146 10.98 -26.32 12.52
N ARG A 147 10.42 -27.53 12.36
CA ARG A 147 10.59 -28.33 11.13
C ARG A 147 10.13 -27.56 9.88
N VAL A 148 9.02 -26.83 9.96
CA VAL A 148 8.52 -25.99 8.85
C VAL A 148 9.45 -24.81 8.57
N GLU A 149 10.00 -24.18 9.61
CA GLU A 149 10.98 -23.09 9.48
C GLU A 149 12.23 -23.59 8.74
N GLU A 150 12.75 -24.76 9.11
CA GLU A 150 13.88 -25.40 8.43
C GLU A 150 13.55 -25.75 6.97
N ASP A 151 12.44 -26.45 6.72
CA ASP A 151 12.02 -26.87 5.37
C ASP A 151 11.71 -25.68 4.44
N THR A 152 11.40 -24.50 4.97
CA THR A 152 11.11 -23.28 4.18
C THR A 152 12.22 -22.24 4.21
N ALA A 153 13.33 -22.52 4.91
CA ALA A 153 14.41 -21.56 5.12
C ALA A 153 15.04 -21.05 3.82
N GLU A 154 14.96 -21.81 2.73
CA GLU A 154 15.47 -21.39 1.42
C GLU A 154 14.58 -20.34 0.74
N ILE A 155 13.25 -20.53 0.79
CA ILE A 155 12.26 -19.73 0.03
C ILE A 155 11.55 -18.65 0.85
N ALA A 156 11.60 -18.74 2.18
CA ALA A 156 10.81 -17.92 3.08
C ALA A 156 11.63 -17.33 4.23
N LYS A 157 11.09 -16.29 4.85
CA LYS A 157 11.59 -15.70 6.10
C LYS A 157 10.50 -15.76 7.17
N VAL A 158 10.90 -16.03 8.41
CA VAL A 158 9.99 -15.98 9.55
C VAL A 158 9.72 -14.51 9.90
N GLU A 159 8.49 -14.06 9.70
CA GLU A 159 8.03 -12.72 10.10
C GLU A 159 7.57 -12.73 11.55
N GLN A 160 6.94 -13.81 11.98
CA GLN A 160 6.50 -14.01 13.37
C GLN A 160 6.88 -15.40 13.83
N ARG A 161 7.79 -15.47 14.81
CA ARG A 161 8.21 -16.73 15.44
C ARG A 161 7.02 -17.44 16.12
N PRO A 162 7.11 -18.77 16.30
CA PRO A 162 6.09 -19.54 17.02
C PRO A 162 5.72 -18.91 18.36
N ARG A 163 4.43 -18.59 18.54
CA ARG A 163 3.89 -18.09 19.81
C ARG A 163 2.56 -18.76 20.15
N MET A 164 2.30 -18.90 21.44
CA MET A 164 1.01 -19.36 21.94
C MET A 164 -0.01 -18.22 21.94
N GLU A 165 -1.18 -18.47 21.37
CA GLU A 165 -2.35 -17.60 21.42
C GLU A 165 -3.55 -18.43 21.88
N GLY A 166 -3.83 -18.37 23.18
CA GLY A 166 -4.84 -19.19 23.83
C GLY A 166 -4.55 -20.69 23.72
N ARG A 167 -5.39 -21.41 22.97
CA ARG A 167 -5.29 -22.86 22.75
C ARG A 167 -4.66 -23.22 21.39
N GLN A 168 -3.99 -22.26 20.77
CA GLN A 168 -3.35 -22.43 19.48
C GLN A 168 -1.92 -21.90 19.53
N MET A 169 -1.03 -22.49 18.75
CA MET A 169 0.29 -21.94 18.45
C MET A 169 0.29 -21.45 17.02
N LEU A 170 0.90 -20.29 16.77
CA LEU A 170 0.93 -19.67 15.47
C LEU A 170 2.34 -19.26 15.07
N MET A 171 2.64 -19.37 13.78
CA MET A 171 3.84 -18.85 13.13
C MET A 171 3.43 -18.18 11.82
N VAL A 172 4.10 -17.09 11.45
CA VAL A 172 3.89 -16.44 10.14
C VAL A 172 5.21 -16.46 9.38
N VAL A 173 5.16 -17.02 8.18
CA VAL A 173 6.26 -16.98 7.21
C VAL A 173 5.86 -16.12 6.02
N ALA A 174 6.83 -15.36 5.52
CA ALA A 174 6.67 -14.50 4.36
C ALA A 174 7.65 -14.94 3.27
N PRO A 175 7.31 -14.74 1.98
CA PRO A 175 8.26 -14.93 0.90
C PRO A 175 9.48 -14.04 1.11
N LYS A 176 10.66 -14.55 0.74
CA LYS A 176 11.89 -13.77 0.77
C LYS A 176 11.83 -12.60 -0.20
#